data_AF-A0AB39PV47-F1
#
_entry.id   AF-A0AB39PV47-F1
#
_cell.length_a   1.000
_cell.length_b   1.000
_cell.length_c   1.000
_cell.angle_alpha   90.00
_cell.angle_beta   90.00
_cell.angle_gamma   90.00
#
_symmetry.space_group_name_H-M   'P 1'
#
loop_
_entity.id
_entity.type
_entity.pdbx_description
1 polymer ?
#
loop_
_entity_poly.entity_id
_entity_poly.type
_entity_poly.pdbx_seq_one_letter_code
_entity_poly.pdbx_strand_id
1 'polypeptide(L)'
;MTAPNRLRLLPWSGPEGKPCYLSTDDGEGYMSRLADNIEAAQLGTAAELLERASNKLDDQGTGSEDMRRLAKDLTGALRDVLRVATSRGGLLAVSDPHCP
;
A
#
# COMPACT_ATOMS: atom_id res chain seq x y z
N MET A 1 -1.77 -31.11 9.61
CA MET A 1 -2.01 -29.88 10.38
C MET A 1 -2.04 -28.73 9.39
N THR A 2 -3.23 -28.36 8.91
CA THR A 2 -3.41 -27.27 7.96
C THR A 2 -3.04 -25.97 8.68
N ALA A 3 -2.07 -25.23 8.14
CA ALA A 3 -1.74 -23.90 8.65
C ALA A 3 -3.03 -23.05 8.69
N PRO A 4 -3.20 -22.15 9.67
CA PRO A 4 -4.37 -21.29 9.72
C PRO A 4 -4.49 -20.56 8.39
N ASN A 5 -5.66 -20.64 7.75
CA ASN A 5 -5.97 -19.98 6.47
C ASN A 5 -5.62 -18.48 6.58
N ARG A 6 -4.46 -18.08 6.04
CA ARG A 6 -3.94 -16.72 6.15
C ARG A 6 -4.49 -15.92 4.98
N LEU A 7 -5.47 -15.06 5.25
CA LEU A 7 -6.02 -14.16 4.26
C LEU A 7 -5.13 -12.90 4.16
N ARG A 8 -4.41 -12.76 3.05
CA ARG A 8 -3.65 -11.54 2.72
C ARG A 8 -4.58 -10.49 2.12
N LEU A 9 -4.57 -9.27 2.63
CA LEU A 9 -5.22 -8.13 2.00
C LEU A 9 -4.44 -7.74 0.74
N LEU A 10 -5.13 -7.61 -0.40
CA LEU A 10 -4.51 -7.21 -1.67
C LEU A 10 -4.41 -5.68 -1.78
N PRO A 11 -3.37 -5.16 -2.48
CA PRO A 11 -3.13 -3.73 -2.64
C PRO A 11 -4.12 -3.04 -3.59
N TRP A 12 -4.94 -3.82 -4.31
CA TRP A 12 -6.07 -3.33 -5.11
C TRP A 12 -7.41 -3.67 -4.44
N SER A 13 -8.41 -2.85 -4.75
CA SER A 13 -9.78 -3.12 -4.33
C SER A 13 -10.47 -4.06 -5.32
N GLY A 14 -11.40 -4.87 -4.81
CA GLY A 14 -12.30 -5.67 -5.62
C GLY A 14 -13.39 -4.84 -6.28
N PRO A 15 -14.32 -5.52 -6.96
CA PRO A 15 -15.53 -4.90 -7.45
C PRO A 15 -16.19 -4.05 -6.35
N GLU A 16 -16.70 -2.88 -6.72
CA GLU A 16 -17.35 -1.93 -5.80
C GLU A 16 -16.44 -1.32 -4.72
N GLY A 17 -15.12 -1.40 -4.89
CA GLY A 17 -14.17 -0.80 -3.93
C GLY A 17 -14.01 -1.59 -2.62
N LYS A 18 -14.52 -2.82 -2.57
CA LYS A 18 -14.43 -3.69 -1.40
C LYS A 18 -13.00 -4.21 -1.21
N PRO A 19 -12.51 -4.41 0.04
CA PRO A 19 -11.23 -5.06 0.29
C PRO A 19 -11.20 -6.47 -0.31
N CYS A 20 -10.14 -6.79 -1.05
CA CYS A 20 -9.92 -8.12 -1.61
C CYS A 20 -8.92 -8.90 -0.75
N TYR A 21 -9.23 -10.17 -0.48
CA TYR A 21 -8.37 -11.05 0.29
C TYR A 21 -7.94 -12.26 -0.55
N LEU A 22 -6.67 -12.66 -0.41
CA LEU A 22 -6.08 -13.82 -1.03
C LEU A 22 -5.77 -14.86 0.05
N SER A 23 -6.22 -16.11 -0.13
CA SER A 23 -5.75 -17.24 0.69
C SER A 23 -4.29 -17.52 0.35
N THR A 24 -3.38 -17.38 1.31
CA THR A 24 -1.96 -17.70 1.14
C THR A 24 -1.67 -19.05 1.78
N ASP A 25 -2.12 -20.13 1.14
CA ASP A 25 -1.69 -21.49 1.53
C ASP A 25 -0.18 -21.68 1.28
N ASP A 26 0.35 -21.04 0.22
CA ASP A 26 1.78 -20.90 -0.04
C ASP A 26 2.08 -19.43 -0.39
N GLY A 27 2.91 -18.75 0.41
CA GLY A 27 3.24 -17.33 0.27
C GLY A 27 3.91 -16.93 -1.05
N GLU A 28 4.21 -17.88 -1.94
CA GLU A 28 4.90 -17.68 -3.21
C GLU A 28 4.01 -17.78 -4.46
N GLY A 29 2.69 -17.95 -4.31
CA GLY A 29 1.77 -18.04 -5.45
C GLY A 29 1.80 -16.81 -6.38
N TYR A 30 1.39 -16.98 -7.65
CA TYR A 30 1.39 -15.91 -8.66
C TYR A 30 0.71 -14.61 -8.18
N MET A 31 -0.43 -14.74 -7.50
CA MET A 31 -1.16 -13.59 -6.94
C MET A 31 -0.41 -12.89 -5.80
N SER A 32 0.39 -13.63 -5.02
CA SER A 32 1.25 -13.05 -3.97
C SER A 32 2.35 -12.20 -4.58
N ARG A 33 3.04 -12.72 -5.62
CA ARG A 33 4.07 -11.96 -6.35
C ARG A 33 3.49 -10.74 -7.06
N LEU A 34 2.28 -10.87 -7.63
CA LEU A 34 1.58 -9.72 -8.21
C LEU A 34 1.24 -8.66 -7.16
N ALA A 35 0.80 -9.08 -5.96
CA ALA A 35 0.60 -8.18 -4.84
C ALA A 35 1.89 -7.46 -4.48
N ASP A 36 3.01 -8.17 -4.30
CA ASP A 36 4.30 -7.56 -3.95
C ASP A 36 4.77 -6.55 -5.01
N ASN A 37 4.59 -6.85 -6.30
CA ASN A 37 4.94 -5.93 -7.39
C ASN A 37 4.08 -4.66 -7.37
N ILE A 38 2.78 -4.79 -7.12
CA ILE A 38 1.87 -3.63 -7.05
C ILE A 38 2.16 -2.80 -5.80
N GLU A 39 2.43 -3.44 -4.65
CA GLU A 39 2.87 -2.74 -3.44
C GLU A 39 4.16 -1.95 -3.71
N ALA A 40 5.15 -2.55 -4.37
CA ALA A 40 6.40 -1.88 -4.73
C ALA A 40 6.16 -0.67 -5.66
N ALA A 41 5.28 -0.80 -6.65
CA ALA A 41 4.92 0.29 -7.54
C ALA A 41 4.23 1.45 -6.78
N GLN A 42 3.27 1.14 -5.90
CA GLN A 42 2.58 2.14 -5.07
C GLN A 42 3.55 2.89 -4.15
N LEU A 43 4.50 2.18 -3.52
CA LEU A 43 5.52 2.80 -2.69
C LEU A 43 6.47 3.69 -3.51
N GLY A 44 6.84 3.28 -4.73
CA GLY A 44 7.62 4.08 -5.67
C GLY A 44 6.92 5.39 -6.03
N THR A 45 5.65 5.32 -6.43
CA THR A 45 4.84 6.51 -6.72
C THR A 45 4.71 7.44 -5.50
N ALA A 46 4.56 6.88 -4.30
CA ALA A 46 4.52 7.68 -3.08
C ALA A 46 5.85 8.41 -2.83
N ALA A 47 6.98 7.77 -3.07
CA ALA A 47 8.31 8.38 -2.95
C ALA A 47 8.49 9.54 -3.95
N GLU A 48 8.14 9.34 -5.22
CA GLU A 48 8.20 10.40 -6.25
C GLU A 48 7.31 11.59 -5.90
N LEU A 49 6.10 11.35 -5.37
CA LEU A 49 5.19 12.41 -4.93
C LEU A 49 5.73 13.19 -3.73
N LEU A 50 6.39 12.52 -2.79
CA LEU A 50 7.03 13.17 -1.65
C LEU A 50 8.21 14.05 -2.08
N GLU A 51 9.02 13.60 -3.02
CA GLU A 51 10.12 14.41 -3.59
C GLU A 51 9.56 15.65 -4.29
N ARG A 52 8.57 15.47 -5.16
CA ARG A 52 7.89 16.59 -5.83
C ARG A 52 7.26 17.56 -4.83
N ALA A 53 6.67 17.04 -3.74
CA ALA A 53 6.09 17.88 -2.71
C ALA A 53 7.14 18.71 -1.98
N SER A 54 8.27 18.10 -1.64
CA SER A 54 9.40 18.79 -0.99
C SER A 54 9.92 19.92 -1.88
N ASN A 55 10.17 19.64 -3.16
CA ASN A 55 10.62 20.65 -4.13
C ASN A 55 9.62 21.80 -4.29
N LYS A 56 8.31 21.52 -4.26
CA LYS A 56 7.28 22.56 -4.37
C LYS A 56 7.13 23.40 -3.10
N LEU A 57 7.37 22.83 -1.93
CA LEU A 57 7.35 23.58 -0.67
C LEU A 57 8.51 24.56 -0.56
N ASP A 58 9.64 24.26 -1.20
CA ASP A 58 10.81 25.15 -1.29
C ASP A 58 10.63 26.27 -2.33
N ASP A 59 9.69 26.13 -3.27
CA ASP A 59 9.37 27.13 -4.29
C ASP A 59 8.32 28.15 -3.80
N GLN A 60 8.78 29.38 -3.55
CA GLN A 60 7.97 30.54 -3.13
C GLN A 60 6.92 30.96 -4.18
N GLY A 61 7.00 30.46 -5.43
CA GLY A 61 6.08 30.78 -6.53
C GLY A 61 4.88 29.84 -6.69
N THR A 62 4.74 28.80 -5.84
CA THR A 62 3.72 27.78 -6.08
C THR A 62 2.30 28.31 -5.86
N GLY A 63 1.48 28.30 -6.93
CA GLY A 63 0.08 28.70 -6.86
C GLY A 63 -0.79 27.79 -5.97
N SER A 64 -1.83 28.36 -5.36
CA SER A 64 -2.75 27.66 -4.44
C SER A 64 -3.45 26.44 -5.07
N GLU A 65 -3.77 26.48 -6.37
CA GLU A 65 -4.37 25.35 -7.09
C GLU A 65 -3.41 24.17 -7.24
N ASP A 66 -2.14 24.46 -7.51
CA ASP A 66 -1.08 23.48 -7.65
C ASP A 66 -0.78 22.78 -6.32
N MET A 67 -0.83 23.53 -5.21
CA MET A 67 -0.74 22.97 -3.86
C MET A 67 -1.95 22.09 -3.52
N ARG A 68 -3.18 22.51 -3.89
CA ARG A 68 -4.38 21.70 -3.68
C ARG A 68 -4.33 20.39 -4.47
N ARG A 69 -3.84 20.42 -5.72
CA ARG A 69 -3.66 19.22 -6.54
C ARG A 69 -2.62 18.28 -5.93
N LEU A 70 -1.46 18.82 -5.54
CA LEU A 70 -0.41 18.05 -4.88
C LEU A 70 -0.91 17.40 -3.58
N ALA A 71 -1.67 18.12 -2.75
CA ALA A 71 -2.25 17.59 -1.52
C ALA A 71 -3.24 16.45 -1.80
N LYS A 72 -4.02 16.54 -2.88
CA LYS A 72 -4.92 15.46 -3.31
C LYS A 72 -4.15 14.21 -3.75
N ASP A 73 -3.10 14.39 -4.54
CA ASP A 73 -2.25 13.30 -5.02
C ASP A 73 -1.54 12.61 -3.84
N LEU A 74 -0.98 13.38 -2.90
CA LEU A 74 -0.39 12.86 -1.65
C LEU A 74 -1.39 12.10 -0.79
N THR A 75 -2.62 12.61 -0.65
CA THR A 75 -3.67 11.91 0.12
C THR A 75 -4.01 10.56 -0.51
N GLY A 76 -4.02 10.47 -1.84
CA GLY A 76 -4.18 9.22 -2.57
C GLY A 76 -3.04 8.25 -2.27
N ALA A 77 -1.79 8.69 -2.46
CA ALA A 77 -0.61 7.88 -2.21
C ALA A 77 -0.51 7.39 -0.75
N LEU A 78 -0.84 8.23 0.23
CA LEU A 78 -0.86 7.83 1.64
C LEU A 78 -1.91 6.76 1.93
N ARG A 79 -3.07 6.80 1.27
CA ARG A 79 -4.09 5.75 1.40
C ARG A 79 -3.57 4.42 0.86
N ASP A 80 -2.85 4.44 -0.26
CA ASP A 80 -2.23 3.25 -0.82
C ASP A 80 -1.14 2.71 0.10
N VAL A 81 -0.25 3.56 0.60
CA VAL A 81 0.79 3.20 1.60
C VAL A 81 0.18 2.57 2.85
N LEU A 82 -0.90 3.14 3.39
CA LEU A 82 -1.61 2.56 4.55
C LEU A 82 -2.17 1.17 4.25
N ARG A 83 -2.70 0.95 3.04
CA ARG A 83 -3.17 -0.37 2.60
C ARG A 83 -2.01 -1.37 2.50
N VAL A 84 -0.87 -0.99 1.93
CA VAL A 84 0.35 -1.81 1.87
C VAL A 84 0.82 -2.17 3.29
N ALA A 85 0.91 -1.19 4.19
CA ALA A 85 1.32 -1.40 5.57
C ALA A 85 0.37 -2.33 6.32
N THR A 86 -0.94 -2.22 6.08
CA THR A 86 -1.95 -3.12 6.68
C THR A 86 -1.83 -4.54 6.13
N SER A 87 -1.66 -4.70 4.81
CA SER A 87 -1.40 -5.99 4.15
C SER A 87 -0.19 -6.69 4.77
N ARG A 88 0.94 -5.99 4.86
CA ARG A 88 2.19 -6.54 5.42
C ARG A 88 2.13 -6.75 6.93
N GLY A 89 1.50 -5.84 7.68
CA GLY A 89 1.30 -5.98 9.12
C GLY A 89 0.47 -7.21 9.48
N GLY A 90 -0.57 -7.52 8.71
CA GLY A 90 -1.34 -8.75 8.85
C GLY A 90 -0.47 -9.99 8.61
N LEU A 91 0.42 -9.98 7.61
CA LEU A 91 1.36 -11.07 7.37
C LEU A 91 2.39 -11.24 8.51
N LEU A 92 2.89 -10.16 9.09
CA LEU A 92 3.85 -10.20 10.21
C LEU A 92 3.21 -10.72 11.50
N ALA A 93 2.04 -10.19 11.89
CA ALA A 93 1.32 -10.61 13.09
C ALA A 93 0.91 -12.10 13.04
N VAL A 94 0.66 -12.61 11.83
CA VAL A 94 0.31 -14.01 11.62
C VAL A 94 1.57 -14.89 11.50
N SER A 95 2.73 -14.33 11.13
CA SER A 95 4.01 -15.06 11.02
C SER A 95 4.84 -15.08 12.30
N ASP A 96 4.44 -14.33 13.33
CA ASP A 96 5.03 -14.42 14.67
C ASP A 96 4.19 -15.37 15.54
N PRO A 97 4.60 -16.63 15.75
CA PRO A 97 3.89 -17.57 16.60
C PRO A 97 4.20 -17.36 18.09
N HIS A 98 4.93 -16.30 18.46
CA HIS A 98 5.31 -15.99 19.84
C HIS A 98 4.82 -14.61 20.28
N CYS A 99 3.53 -14.53 20.64
CA CYS A 99 3.11 -13.64 21.72
C CYS A 99 2.07 -14.38 22.58
N PRO A 100 2.29 -14.52 23.91
CA PRO A 100 1.46 -15.30 24.83
C PRO A 100 0.04 -14.76 24.99
#